data_AF-A0A2N2X1V2-F1
#
_entry.id   AF-A0A2N2X1V2-F1
#
_cell.length_a   1.000
_cell.length_b   1.000
_cell.length_c   1.000
_cell.angle_alpha   90.00
_cell.angle_beta   90.00
_cell.angle_gamma   90.00
#
_symmetry.space_group_name_H-M   'P 1'
#
loop_
_entity.id
_entity.type
_entity.pdbx_description
1 polymer ?
#
loop_
_entity_poly.entity_id
_entity_poly.type
_entity_poly.pdbx_seq_one_letter_code
_entity_poly.pdbx_strand_id
1 'polypeptide(L)'
;MAKRPKNSETVLMERYRVSLENAENQPEIATIMAELGYNAEKITEGKNLLAQTRSVYDLNKTEDDETSAAYAVFSSKKEALAKIYKTHRKKAKVVFRDDSLTANKLAITGEMPGTYINWFEGVKKFYSLATTDTDIQTKLSRLAITPESLAEANSLITAIEDARTVYLKEVGESQNATKAKDAAMAKMGYWMSEFYAVARIGLEDKPQLLEALGITVKS
;
A
#
# COMPACT_ATOMS: atom_id res chain seq x y z
N MET A 1 -0.95 9.05 -28.84
CA MET A 1 -2.29 8.48 -28.59
C MET A 1 -2.82 9.05 -27.28
N ALA A 2 -3.93 9.79 -27.32
CA ALA A 2 -4.55 10.32 -26.10
C ALA A 2 -5.12 9.14 -25.29
N LYS A 3 -4.57 8.93 -24.09
CA LYS A 3 -5.03 7.93 -23.14
C LYS A 3 -6.47 8.32 -22.76
N ARG A 4 -7.47 7.53 -23.20
CA ARG A 4 -8.88 7.70 -22.78
C ARG A 4 -8.91 7.95 -21.26
N PRO A 5 -9.65 8.95 -20.76
CA PRO A 5 -9.76 9.17 -19.32
C PRO A 5 -10.33 7.87 -18.73
N LYS A 6 -9.50 7.17 -17.93
CA LYS A 6 -10.01 6.12 -17.05
C LYS A 6 -10.90 6.87 -16.06
N ASN A 7 -12.22 6.67 -16.13
CA ASN A 7 -13.06 7.03 -15.00
C ASN A 7 -12.42 6.40 -13.75
N SER A 8 -12.22 7.20 -12.70
CA SER A 8 -11.76 6.62 -11.43
C SER A 8 -12.79 5.56 -10.99
N GLU A 9 -12.34 4.54 -10.28
CA GLU A 9 -13.20 3.44 -9.81
C GLU A 9 -14.43 3.99 -9.05
N THR A 10 -14.25 5.08 -8.31
CA THR A 10 -15.32 5.84 -7.67
C THR A 10 -16.34 6.43 -8.64
N VAL A 11 -15.90 7.06 -9.74
CA VAL A 11 -16.81 7.59 -10.78
C VAL A 11 -17.58 6.45 -11.44
N LEU A 12 -16.93 5.31 -11.66
CA LEU A 12 -17.58 4.13 -12.23
C LEU A 12 -18.66 3.57 -11.30
N MET A 13 -18.35 3.39 -10.02
CA MET A 13 -19.31 2.93 -9.01
C MET A 13 -20.48 3.91 -8.84
N GLU A 14 -20.22 5.22 -8.88
CA GLU A 14 -21.29 6.23 -8.80
C GLU A 14 -22.23 6.16 -10.00
N ARG A 15 -21.69 5.97 -11.21
CA ARG A 15 -22.52 5.75 -12.40
C ARG A 15 -23.40 4.50 -12.25
N TYR A 16 -22.85 3.39 -11.76
CA TYR A 16 -23.62 2.17 -11.52
C TYR A 16 -24.72 2.37 -10.48
N ARG A 17 -24.44 3.11 -9.41
CA ARG A 17 -25.42 3.48 -8.38
C ARG A 17 -26.60 4.22 -9.01
N VAL A 18 -26.33 5.24 -9.82
CA VAL A 18 -27.36 6.03 -10.50
C VAL A 18 -28.18 5.17 -11.47
N SER A 19 -27.53 4.31 -12.27
CA SER A 19 -28.24 3.42 -13.19
C SER A 19 -29.21 2.48 -12.46
N LEU A 20 -28.76 1.86 -11.37
CA LEU A 20 -29.58 0.95 -10.56
C LEU A 20 -30.73 1.68 -9.86
N GLU A 21 -30.47 2.89 -9.34
CA GLU A 21 -31.50 3.73 -8.72
C GLU A 21 -32.61 4.11 -9.70
N ASN A 22 -32.23 4.49 -10.92
CA ASN A 22 -33.19 4.86 -11.95
C ASN A 22 -33.94 3.64 -12.51
N ALA A 23 -33.28 2.48 -12.59
CA ALA A 23 -33.94 1.24 -13.01
C ALA A 23 -35.03 0.77 -12.03
N GLU A 24 -34.88 1.07 -10.75
CA GLU A 24 -35.88 0.75 -9.73
C GLU A 24 -37.00 1.80 -9.65
N ASN A 25 -36.63 3.08 -9.67
CA ASN A 25 -37.57 4.15 -9.33
C ASN A 25 -38.28 4.80 -10.51
N GLN A 26 -37.80 4.61 -11.75
CA GLN A 26 -38.50 5.12 -12.93
C GLN A 26 -39.51 4.07 -13.43
N PRO A 27 -40.85 4.29 -13.29
CA PRO A 27 -41.83 3.23 -13.51
C PRO A 27 -41.79 2.61 -14.90
N GLU A 28 -41.55 3.42 -15.93
CA GLU A 28 -41.47 2.94 -17.31
C GLU A 28 -40.23 2.05 -17.54
N ILE A 29 -39.08 2.42 -16.96
CA ILE A 29 -37.86 1.60 -17.03
C ILE A 29 -38.06 0.33 -16.22
N ALA A 30 -38.57 0.42 -15.00
CA ALA A 30 -38.79 -0.72 -14.12
C ALA A 30 -39.71 -1.76 -14.76
N THR A 31 -40.79 -1.32 -15.41
CA THR A 31 -41.74 -2.22 -16.09
C THR A 31 -41.06 -2.97 -17.23
N ILE A 32 -40.37 -2.26 -18.12
CA ILE A 32 -39.70 -2.84 -19.30
C ILE A 32 -38.55 -3.77 -18.88
N MET A 33 -37.74 -3.35 -17.89
CA MET A 33 -36.64 -4.17 -17.40
C MET A 33 -37.14 -5.43 -16.69
N ALA A 34 -38.27 -5.37 -15.97
CA ALA A 34 -38.87 -6.53 -15.34
C ALA A 34 -39.34 -7.58 -16.35
N GLU A 35 -39.92 -7.17 -17.49
CA GLU A 35 -40.31 -8.07 -18.59
C GLU A 35 -39.11 -8.82 -19.17
N LEU A 36 -37.91 -8.23 -19.10
CA LEU A 36 -36.66 -8.80 -19.59
C LEU A 36 -35.83 -9.49 -18.50
N GLY A 37 -36.42 -9.77 -17.33
CA GLY A 37 -35.79 -10.53 -16.25
C GLY A 37 -34.99 -9.70 -15.24
N TYR A 38 -35.01 -8.37 -15.34
CA TYR A 38 -34.45 -7.44 -14.35
C TYR A 38 -35.56 -6.84 -13.47
N ASN A 39 -36.27 -7.72 -12.76
CA ASN A 39 -37.27 -7.33 -11.77
C ASN A 39 -36.64 -6.71 -10.50
N ALA A 40 -37.46 -6.27 -9.55
CA ALA A 40 -37.01 -5.63 -8.31
C ALA A 40 -36.00 -6.49 -7.51
N GLU A 41 -36.19 -7.81 -7.49
CA GLU A 41 -35.25 -8.74 -6.84
C GLU A 41 -33.88 -8.73 -7.53
N LYS A 42 -33.86 -8.78 -8.86
CA LYS A 42 -32.61 -8.75 -9.64
C LYS A 42 -31.89 -7.40 -9.52
N ILE A 43 -32.63 -6.29 -9.48
CA ILE A 43 -32.03 -4.96 -9.23
C ILE A 43 -31.45 -4.89 -7.81
N THR A 44 -32.14 -5.46 -6.82
CA THR A 44 -31.64 -5.57 -5.45
C THR A 44 -30.34 -6.39 -5.38
N GLU A 45 -30.23 -7.48 -6.14
CA GLU A 45 -28.98 -8.25 -6.29
C GLU A 45 -27.82 -7.35 -6.78
N GLY A 46 -28.06 -6.55 -7.82
CA GLY A 46 -27.07 -5.59 -8.35
C GLY A 46 -26.67 -4.52 -7.33
N LYS A 47 -27.65 -3.98 -6.58
CA LYS A 47 -27.38 -3.01 -5.50
C LYS A 47 -26.54 -3.63 -4.38
N ASN A 48 -26.83 -4.86 -3.97
CA ASN A 48 -26.06 -5.59 -2.98
C ASN A 48 -24.62 -5.86 -3.46
N LEU A 49 -24.45 -6.24 -4.73
CA LEU A 49 -23.14 -6.42 -5.33
C LEU A 49 -22.34 -5.10 -5.37
N LEU A 50 -22.99 -3.98 -5.68
CA LEU A 50 -22.36 -2.66 -5.67
C LEU A 50 -21.93 -2.25 -4.25
N ALA A 51 -22.77 -2.49 -3.25
CA ALA A 51 -22.44 -2.22 -1.84
C ALA A 51 -21.23 -3.04 -1.36
N GLN A 52 -21.18 -4.33 -1.71
CA GLN A 52 -20.01 -5.18 -1.43
C GLN A 52 -18.75 -4.66 -2.14
N THR A 53 -18.87 -4.30 -3.41
CA THR A 53 -17.76 -3.73 -4.20
C THR A 53 -17.23 -2.46 -3.56
N ARG A 54 -18.13 -1.59 -3.09
CA ARG A 54 -17.77 -0.37 -2.38
C ARG A 54 -17.03 -0.65 -1.08
N SER A 55 -17.52 -1.59 -0.27
CA SER A 55 -16.87 -1.96 0.98
C SER A 55 -15.44 -2.49 0.76
N VAL A 56 -15.23 -3.34 -0.25
CA VAL A 56 -13.89 -3.86 -0.57
C VAL A 56 -12.97 -2.77 -1.13
N TYR A 57 -13.51 -1.83 -1.92
CA TYR A 57 -12.77 -0.65 -2.38
C TYR A 57 -12.31 0.23 -1.21
N ASP A 58 -13.21 0.52 -0.26
CA ASP A 58 -12.89 1.35 0.89
C ASP A 58 -11.85 0.66 1.79
N LEU A 59 -11.94 -0.67 1.99
CA LEU A 59 -10.91 -1.44 2.68
C LEU A 59 -9.55 -1.33 1.99
N ASN A 60 -9.48 -1.46 0.65
CA ASN A 60 -8.22 -1.27 -0.07
C ASN A 60 -7.61 0.12 0.17
N LYS A 61 -8.43 1.17 0.31
CA LYS A 61 -7.93 2.51 0.64
C LYS A 61 -7.33 2.58 2.03
N THR A 62 -7.99 1.98 3.03
CA THR A 62 -7.45 1.88 4.39
C THR A 62 -6.10 1.17 4.40
N GLU A 63 -6.00 0.02 3.73
CA GLU A 63 -4.77 -0.78 3.68
C GLU A 63 -3.62 -0.06 2.95
N ASP A 64 -3.92 0.74 1.91
CA ASP A 64 -2.95 1.60 1.25
C ASP A 64 -2.40 2.67 2.21
N ASP A 65 -3.27 3.27 3.03
CA ASP A 65 -2.92 4.29 4.01
C ASP A 65 -2.10 3.69 5.17
N GLU A 66 -2.48 2.52 5.68
CA GLU A 66 -1.77 1.79 6.73
C GLU A 66 -0.36 1.37 6.28
N THR A 67 -0.25 0.84 5.05
CA THR A 67 1.05 0.52 4.46
C THR A 67 1.96 1.76 4.36
N SER A 68 1.38 2.89 3.95
CA SER A 68 2.11 4.16 3.83
C SER A 68 2.59 4.68 5.19
N ALA A 69 1.73 4.59 6.22
CA ALA A 69 2.07 4.96 7.59
C ALA A 69 3.18 4.05 8.17
N ALA A 70 3.06 2.73 8.00
CA ALA A 70 4.07 1.77 8.45
C ALA A 70 5.43 1.99 7.76
N TYR A 71 5.42 2.30 6.46
CA TYR A 71 6.64 2.64 5.73
C TYR A 71 7.30 3.91 6.28
N ALA A 72 6.52 4.96 6.58
CA ALA A 72 7.06 6.20 7.14
C ALA A 72 7.73 5.97 8.51
N VAL A 73 7.13 5.14 9.37
CA VAL A 73 7.71 4.74 10.66
C VAL A 73 9.02 3.97 10.46
N PHE A 74 9.04 2.98 9.57
CA PHE A 74 10.25 2.23 9.25
C PHE A 74 11.37 3.12 8.67
N SER A 75 11.05 3.97 7.69
CA SER A 75 12.02 4.83 7.01
C SER A 75 12.64 5.85 7.97
N SER A 76 11.83 6.51 8.80
CA SER A 76 12.32 7.51 9.77
C SER A 76 13.29 6.91 10.78
N LYS A 77 13.00 5.72 11.32
CA LYS A 77 13.91 5.01 12.24
C LYS A 77 15.21 4.60 11.55
N LYS A 78 15.11 4.08 10.32
CA LYS A 78 16.28 3.73 9.50
C LYS A 78 17.16 4.94 9.25
N GLU A 79 16.59 6.09 8.90
CA GLU A 79 17.32 7.34 8.67
C GLU A 79 18.02 7.84 9.94
N ALA A 80 17.33 7.78 11.09
CA ALA A 80 17.91 8.12 12.38
C ALA A 80 19.15 7.25 12.69
N LEU A 81 19.03 5.93 12.58
CA LEU A 81 20.14 5.02 12.79
C LEU A 81 21.26 5.23 11.77
N ALA A 82 20.94 5.47 10.50
CA ALA A 82 21.93 5.74 9.46
C ALA A 82 22.74 7.00 9.75
N LYS A 83 22.13 8.07 10.29
CA LYS A 83 22.83 9.29 10.70
C LYS A 83 23.80 9.03 11.85
N ILE A 84 23.36 8.29 12.87
CA ILE A 84 24.20 7.92 14.02
C ILE A 84 25.36 7.04 13.54
N TYR A 85 25.06 5.96 12.81
CA TYR A 85 26.06 5.03 12.30
C TYR A 85 27.06 5.69 11.35
N LYS A 86 26.64 6.61 10.48
CA LYS A 86 27.56 7.36 9.61
C LYS A 86 28.59 8.14 10.43
N THR A 87 28.18 8.71 11.55
CA THR A 87 29.06 9.46 12.46
C THR A 87 29.96 8.52 13.26
N HIS A 88 29.39 7.49 13.86
CA HIS A 88 30.13 6.47 14.61
C HIS A 88 31.15 5.74 13.73
N ARG A 89 30.79 5.34 12.52
CA ARG A 89 31.70 4.69 11.57
C ARG A 89 32.87 5.59 11.18
N LYS A 90 32.65 6.90 10.97
CA LYS A 90 33.74 7.85 10.70
C LYS A 90 34.72 7.94 11.88
N LYS A 91 34.19 8.08 13.09
CA LYS A 91 34.99 8.09 14.32
C LYS A 91 35.75 6.78 14.49
N ALA A 92 35.09 5.64 14.36
CA ALA A 92 35.70 4.32 14.47
C ALA A 92 36.82 4.10 13.44
N LYS A 93 36.65 4.57 12.20
CA LYS A 93 37.72 4.52 11.18
C LYS A 93 38.98 5.28 11.60
N VAL A 94 38.83 6.39 12.33
CA VAL A 94 39.97 7.15 12.87
C VAL A 94 40.59 6.41 14.06
N VAL A 95 39.76 5.87 14.98
CA VAL A 95 40.23 5.10 16.14
C VAL A 95 41.05 3.87 15.73
N PHE A 96 40.61 3.16 14.69
CA PHE A 96 41.22 1.91 14.22
C PHE A 96 42.01 2.06 12.92
N ARG A 97 42.53 3.27 12.63
CA ARG A 97 43.27 3.54 11.38
C ARG A 97 44.48 2.61 11.19
N ASP A 98 45.18 2.32 12.29
CA ASP A 98 46.38 1.48 12.30
C ASP A 98 46.09 0.04 12.79
N ASP A 99 44.82 -0.31 13.00
CA ASP A 99 44.35 -1.61 13.46
C ASP A 99 43.36 -2.18 12.44
N SER A 100 43.91 -2.63 11.31
CA SER A 100 43.12 -3.12 10.17
C SER A 100 42.31 -4.37 10.51
N LEU A 101 42.81 -5.20 11.44
CA LEU A 101 42.12 -6.40 11.90
C LEU A 101 40.84 -6.03 12.66
N THR A 102 40.91 -5.10 13.62
CA THR A 102 39.72 -4.63 14.34
C THR A 102 38.76 -3.85 13.44
N ALA A 103 39.29 -3.04 12.51
CA ALA A 103 38.47 -2.33 11.54
C ALA A 103 37.68 -3.29 10.62
N ASN A 104 38.29 -4.38 10.18
CA ASN A 104 37.61 -5.44 9.42
C ASN A 104 36.61 -6.21 10.30
N LYS A 105 36.98 -6.53 11.55
CA LYS A 105 36.09 -7.19 12.53
C LYS A 105 34.80 -6.39 12.71
N LEU A 106 34.91 -5.07 12.85
CA LEU A 106 33.79 -4.13 12.99
C LEU A 106 33.03 -3.82 11.69
N ALA A 107 33.41 -4.39 10.55
CA ALA A 107 32.83 -4.10 9.23
C ALA A 107 32.83 -2.60 8.88
N ILE A 108 33.85 -1.86 9.33
CA ILE A 108 33.98 -0.43 9.04
C ILE A 108 34.93 -0.15 7.88
N THR A 109 35.56 -1.16 7.28
CA THR A 109 36.40 -1.00 6.07
C THR A 109 35.55 -0.92 4.80
N GLY A 110 36.15 -0.45 3.70
CA GLY A 110 35.50 -0.36 2.40
C GLY A 110 34.34 0.64 2.28
N GLU A 111 33.54 0.44 1.23
CA GLU A 111 32.32 1.18 0.95
C GLU A 111 31.15 0.65 1.77
N MET A 112 30.18 1.52 2.05
CA MET A 112 28.97 1.13 2.76
C MET A 112 28.04 0.37 1.79
N PRO A 113 27.51 -0.81 2.16
CA PRO A 113 26.59 -1.53 1.29
C PRO A 113 25.35 -0.68 0.95
N GLY A 114 24.93 -0.68 -0.32
CA GLY A 114 23.75 0.08 -0.76
C GLY A 114 22.41 -0.59 -0.42
N THR A 115 22.38 -1.92 -0.33
CA THR A 115 21.17 -2.68 0.00
C THR A 115 20.87 -2.62 1.49
N TYR A 116 19.59 -2.48 1.86
CA TYR A 116 19.16 -2.46 3.26
C TYR A 116 19.72 -3.62 4.08
N ILE A 117 19.61 -4.87 3.59
CA ILE A 117 20.00 -6.07 4.35
C ILE A 117 21.50 -6.04 4.67
N ASN A 118 22.36 -5.91 3.67
CA ASN A 118 23.81 -5.90 3.89
C ASN A 118 24.26 -4.70 4.73
N TRP A 119 23.62 -3.54 4.56
CA TRP A 119 23.88 -2.38 5.42
C TRP A 119 23.52 -2.68 6.87
N PHE A 120 22.32 -3.22 7.10
CA PHE A 120 21.80 -3.46 8.43
C PHE A 120 22.60 -4.54 9.18
N GLU A 121 23.02 -5.60 8.50
CA GLU A 121 23.92 -6.62 9.07
C GLU A 121 25.26 -6.03 9.50
N GLY A 122 25.87 -5.16 8.68
CA GLY A 122 27.09 -4.44 9.04
C GLY A 122 26.91 -3.52 10.25
N VAL A 123 25.75 -2.85 10.35
CA VAL A 123 25.38 -2.01 11.48
C VAL A 123 25.21 -2.84 12.76
N LYS A 124 24.46 -3.94 12.71
CA LYS A 124 24.29 -4.87 13.83
C LYS A 124 25.62 -5.43 14.33
N LYS A 125 26.48 -5.84 13.41
CA LYS A 125 27.83 -6.34 13.75
C LYS A 125 28.66 -5.28 14.47
N PHE A 126 28.66 -4.05 13.95
CA PHE A 126 29.38 -2.94 14.57
C PHE A 126 28.92 -2.69 16.02
N TYR A 127 27.62 -2.55 16.23
CA TYR A 127 27.08 -2.21 17.55
C TYR A 127 27.13 -3.38 18.54
N SER A 128 26.92 -4.62 18.07
CA SER A 128 27.11 -5.81 18.90
C SER A 128 28.53 -5.87 19.47
N LEU A 129 29.55 -5.77 18.61
CA LEU A 129 30.95 -5.80 19.03
C LEU A 129 31.33 -4.60 19.89
N ALA A 130 30.90 -3.39 19.51
CA ALA A 130 31.20 -2.17 20.27
C ALA A 130 30.58 -2.18 21.67
N THR A 131 29.49 -2.91 21.88
CA THR A 131 28.86 -3.06 23.19
C THR A 131 29.47 -4.21 24.01
N THR A 132 29.86 -5.33 23.40
CA THR A 132 30.32 -6.52 24.14
C THR A 132 31.82 -6.59 24.38
N ASP A 133 32.63 -5.97 23.53
CA ASP A 133 34.10 -6.01 23.60
C ASP A 133 34.63 -4.75 24.30
N THR A 134 35.01 -4.89 25.57
CA THR A 134 35.41 -3.76 26.43
C THR A 134 36.64 -3.02 25.88
N ASP A 135 37.55 -3.70 25.20
CA ASP A 135 38.73 -3.07 24.59
C ASP A 135 38.32 -2.20 23.40
N ILE A 136 37.42 -2.70 22.54
CA ILE A 136 36.84 -1.93 21.44
C ILE A 136 36.08 -0.72 22.00
N GLN A 137 35.22 -0.93 23.01
CA GLN A 137 34.43 0.14 23.60
C GLN A 137 35.32 1.24 24.18
N THR A 138 36.35 0.87 24.94
CA THR A 138 37.32 1.82 25.52
C THR A 138 38.04 2.62 24.43
N LYS A 139 38.46 1.96 23.35
CA LYS A 139 39.09 2.65 22.20
C LYS A 139 38.11 3.62 21.52
N LEU A 140 36.85 3.24 21.35
CA LEU A 140 35.81 4.07 20.72
C LEU A 140 35.45 5.31 21.56
N SER A 141 35.49 5.20 22.89
CA SER A 141 35.28 6.32 23.81
C SER A 141 36.26 7.48 23.59
N ARG A 142 37.46 7.22 23.05
CA ARG A 142 38.44 8.28 22.71
C ARG A 142 37.89 9.34 21.76
N LEU A 143 36.94 8.99 20.90
CA LEU A 143 36.26 9.94 20.00
C LEU A 143 34.79 10.15 20.36
N ALA A 144 34.45 10.04 21.65
CA ALA A 144 33.12 10.28 22.17
C ALA A 144 32.04 9.43 21.49
N ILE A 145 32.31 8.13 21.34
CA ILE A 145 31.26 7.12 21.17
C ILE A 145 31.11 6.50 22.55
N THR A 146 30.01 6.81 23.23
CA THR A 146 29.83 6.45 24.65
C THR A 146 28.95 5.20 24.78
N PRO A 147 28.97 4.50 25.93
CA PRO A 147 28.06 3.38 26.17
C PRO A 147 26.59 3.76 25.95
N GLU A 148 26.19 4.98 26.30
CA GLU A 148 24.84 5.49 26.10
C GLU A 148 24.50 5.62 24.61
N SER A 149 25.41 6.15 23.78
CA SER A 149 25.16 6.28 22.33
C SER A 149 25.16 4.92 21.60
N LEU A 150 25.88 3.93 22.14
CA LEU A 150 25.80 2.54 21.68
C LEU A 150 24.47 1.89 22.07
N ALA A 151 23.99 2.13 23.30
CA ALA A 151 22.70 1.64 23.78
C ALA A 151 21.54 2.24 22.98
N GLU A 152 21.58 3.55 22.70
CA GLU A 152 20.61 4.24 21.84
C GLU A 152 20.55 3.59 20.45
N ALA A 153 21.71 3.35 19.83
CA ALA A 153 21.76 2.73 18.51
C ALA A 153 21.23 1.28 18.52
N ASN A 154 21.53 0.48 19.55
CA ASN A 154 20.97 -0.87 19.70
C ASN A 154 19.45 -0.85 19.89
N SER A 155 18.92 0.11 20.65
CA SER A 155 17.46 0.31 20.77
C SER A 155 16.82 0.63 19.42
N LEU A 156 17.45 1.50 18.61
CA LEU A 156 17.01 1.79 17.25
C LEU A 156 17.08 0.57 16.32
N ILE A 157 18.10 -0.28 16.45
CA ILE A 157 18.20 -1.53 15.68
C ILE A 157 16.96 -2.40 15.92
N THR A 158 16.63 -2.69 17.19
CA THR A 158 15.45 -3.48 17.54
C THR A 158 14.17 -2.83 17.02
N ALA A 159 14.02 -1.52 17.23
CA ALA A 159 12.84 -0.79 16.76
C ALA A 159 12.69 -0.77 15.23
N ILE A 160 13.78 -0.87 14.46
CA ILE A 160 13.75 -1.00 13.00
C ILE A 160 13.29 -2.41 12.60
N GLU A 161 13.74 -3.45 13.29
CA GLU A 161 13.30 -4.83 13.03
C GLU A 161 11.79 -4.99 13.23
N ASP A 162 11.28 -4.44 14.33
CA ASP A 162 9.85 -4.41 14.64
C ASP A 162 9.07 -3.62 13.59
N ALA A 163 9.51 -2.39 13.29
CA ALA A 163 8.84 -1.53 12.31
C ALA A 163 8.86 -2.14 10.90
N ARG A 164 9.94 -2.83 10.53
CA ARG A 164 10.02 -3.52 9.24
C ARG A 164 9.08 -4.72 9.18
N THR A 165 8.93 -5.45 10.27
CA THR A 165 7.98 -6.58 10.37
C THR A 165 6.56 -6.09 10.16
N VAL A 166 6.17 -5.00 10.82
CA VAL A 166 4.87 -4.35 10.62
C VAL A 166 4.73 -3.91 9.16
N TYR A 167 5.69 -3.15 8.63
CA TYR A 167 5.61 -2.70 7.23
C TYR A 167 5.43 -3.85 6.22
N LEU A 168 6.15 -4.97 6.38
CA LEU A 168 5.98 -6.12 5.49
C LEU A 168 4.63 -6.83 5.65
N LYS A 169 4.06 -6.83 6.85
CA LYS A 169 2.70 -7.32 7.11
C LYS A 169 1.68 -6.48 6.32
N GLU A 170 1.72 -5.16 6.49
CA GLU A 170 0.80 -4.23 5.82
C GLU A 170 0.93 -4.31 4.29
N VAL A 171 2.15 -4.45 3.76
CA VAL A 171 2.35 -4.69 2.32
C VAL A 171 1.62 -5.96 1.84
N GLY A 172 1.63 -7.03 2.63
CA GLY A 172 0.90 -8.25 2.30
C GLY A 172 -0.61 -8.06 2.34
N GLU A 173 -1.13 -7.33 3.32
CA GLU A 173 -2.55 -7.03 3.48
C GLU A 173 -3.07 -6.12 2.35
N SER A 174 -2.34 -5.05 2.02
CA SER A 174 -2.63 -4.18 0.87
C SER A 174 -2.62 -4.94 -0.47
N GLN A 175 -1.70 -5.89 -0.67
CA GLN A 175 -1.70 -6.74 -1.86
C GLN A 175 -2.94 -7.64 -1.95
N ASN A 176 -3.38 -8.21 -0.82
CA ASN A 176 -4.60 -9.00 -0.76
C ASN A 176 -5.86 -8.15 -1.00
N ALA A 177 -5.93 -6.96 -0.39
CA ALA A 177 -7.01 -6.02 -0.59
C ALA A 177 -7.09 -5.54 -2.04
N THR A 178 -5.95 -5.31 -2.70
CA THR A 178 -5.90 -4.96 -4.13
C THR A 178 -6.52 -6.07 -4.98
N LYS A 179 -6.13 -7.33 -4.76
CA LYS A 179 -6.70 -8.49 -5.49
C LYS A 179 -8.20 -8.62 -5.26
N ALA A 180 -8.64 -8.46 -4.01
CA ALA A 180 -10.06 -8.55 -3.66
C ALA A 180 -10.88 -7.44 -4.34
N LYS A 181 -10.36 -6.20 -4.32
CA LYS A 181 -10.99 -5.05 -4.98
C LYS A 181 -11.10 -5.28 -6.49
N ASP A 182 -10.01 -5.69 -7.14
CA ASP A 182 -10.00 -5.93 -8.59
C ASP A 182 -11.01 -7.01 -8.98
N ALA A 183 -11.12 -8.08 -8.19
CA ALA A 183 -12.11 -9.13 -8.40
C ALA A 183 -13.56 -8.62 -8.21
N ALA A 184 -13.82 -7.81 -7.18
CA ALA A 184 -15.14 -7.22 -6.94
C ALA A 184 -15.54 -6.24 -8.06
N MET A 185 -14.62 -5.38 -8.48
CA MET A 185 -14.82 -4.44 -9.60
C MET A 185 -15.08 -5.18 -10.92
N ALA A 186 -14.37 -6.27 -11.19
CA ALA A 186 -14.60 -7.10 -12.38
C ALA A 186 -15.98 -7.76 -12.34
N LYS A 187 -16.37 -8.33 -11.19
CA LYS A 187 -17.69 -8.95 -10.99
C LYS A 187 -18.82 -7.94 -11.17
N MET A 188 -18.71 -6.75 -10.57
CA MET A 188 -19.67 -5.66 -10.75
C MET A 188 -19.72 -5.19 -12.20
N GLY A 189 -18.57 -5.06 -12.85
CA GLY A 189 -18.47 -4.65 -14.25
C GLY A 189 -19.15 -5.63 -15.20
N TYR A 190 -18.98 -6.94 -14.97
CA TYR A 190 -19.67 -7.98 -15.73
C TYR A 190 -21.18 -7.89 -15.57
N TRP A 191 -21.66 -7.83 -14.32
CA TRP A 191 -23.09 -7.72 -14.01
C TRP A 191 -23.71 -6.47 -14.66
N MET A 192 -23.05 -5.32 -14.56
CA MET A 192 -23.53 -4.07 -15.18
C MET A 192 -23.48 -4.13 -16.70
N SER A 193 -22.53 -4.87 -17.28
CA SER A 193 -22.46 -5.05 -18.74
C SER A 193 -23.69 -5.79 -19.26
N GLU A 194 -24.10 -6.87 -18.59
CA GLU A 194 -25.32 -7.61 -18.92
C GLU A 194 -26.56 -6.73 -18.72
N PHE A 195 -26.65 -6.03 -17.58
CA PHE A 195 -27.73 -5.09 -17.29
C PHE A 195 -27.89 -4.05 -18.39
N TYR A 196 -26.80 -3.40 -18.82
CA TYR A 196 -26.84 -2.40 -19.89
C TYR A 196 -27.13 -2.99 -21.26
N ALA A 197 -26.75 -4.25 -21.53
CA ALA A 197 -27.10 -4.91 -22.78
C ALA A 197 -28.62 -5.14 -22.85
N VAL A 198 -29.22 -5.63 -21.78
CA VAL A 198 -30.67 -5.82 -21.69
C VAL A 198 -31.42 -4.50 -21.72
N ALA A 199 -30.93 -3.47 -21.03
CA ALA A 199 -31.52 -2.14 -21.09
C ALA A 199 -31.55 -1.56 -22.51
N ARG A 200 -30.47 -1.77 -23.30
CA ARG A 200 -30.44 -1.34 -24.70
C ARG A 200 -31.47 -2.04 -25.58
N ILE A 201 -31.77 -3.30 -25.29
CA ILE A 201 -32.81 -4.06 -26.01
C ILE A 201 -34.20 -3.57 -25.61
N GLY A 202 -34.48 -3.46 -24.31
CA GLY A 202 -35.81 -3.07 -23.83
C GLY A 202 -36.20 -1.62 -24.12
N LEU A 203 -35.21 -0.73 -24.17
CA LEU A 203 -35.42 0.72 -24.34
C LEU A 203 -34.94 1.22 -25.70
N GLU A 204 -34.83 0.35 -26.71
CA GLU A 204 -34.31 0.69 -28.05
C GLU A 204 -35.03 1.91 -28.66
N ASP A 205 -36.36 1.92 -28.60
CA ASP A 205 -37.20 3.02 -29.10
C ASP A 205 -37.33 4.20 -28.13
N LYS A 206 -36.63 4.17 -26.98
CA LYS A 206 -36.76 5.14 -25.87
C LYS A 206 -35.40 5.71 -25.48
N PRO A 207 -34.72 6.46 -26.36
CA PRO A 207 -33.35 6.92 -26.15
C PRO A 207 -33.17 7.80 -24.91
N GLN A 208 -34.18 8.61 -24.56
CA GLN A 208 -34.13 9.42 -23.33
C GLN A 208 -34.13 8.59 -22.04
N LEU A 209 -34.77 7.41 -22.06
CA LEU A 209 -34.74 6.49 -20.91
C LEU A 209 -33.40 5.75 -20.81
N LEU A 210 -32.72 5.50 -21.94
CA LEU A 210 -31.34 5.01 -21.94
C LEU A 210 -30.37 6.03 -21.33
N GLU A 211 -30.53 7.32 -21.65
CA GLU A 211 -29.74 8.39 -21.05
C GLU A 211 -29.96 8.50 -19.54
N ALA A 212 -31.20 8.28 -19.06
CA ALA A 212 -31.49 8.21 -17.63
C ALA A 212 -30.71 7.07 -16.94
N LEU A 213 -30.40 5.98 -17.63
CA LEU A 213 -29.53 4.90 -17.12
C LEU A 213 -28.03 5.22 -17.27
N GLY A 214 -27.66 6.41 -17.75
CA GLY A 214 -26.27 6.78 -18.02
C GLY A 214 -25.69 6.11 -19.26
N ILE A 215 -26.53 5.61 -20.17
CA ILE A 215 -26.13 5.05 -21.46
C ILE A 215 -26.19 6.19 -22.49
N THR A 216 -25.04 6.61 -23.01
CA THR A 216 -25.00 7.59 -24.10
C THR A 216 -25.50 6.97 -25.40
N VAL A 217 -26.54 7.56 -25.98
CA VAL A 217 -27.05 7.23 -27.32
C VAL A 217 -26.49 8.26 -28.30
N LYS A 218 -26.02 7.82 -29.48
CA LYS A 218 -25.61 8.77 -30.52
C LYS A 218 -26.86 9.29 -31.21
N SER A 219 -27.06 10.60 -31.14
CA SER A 219 -28.06 11.36 -31.91
C SER A 219 -27.77 11.31 -33.41
#